data_AF-A0A8T5ESX6-F1
#
_entry.id   AF-A0A8T5ESX6-F1
#
_cell.length_a   1.000
_cell.length_b   1.000
_cell.length_c   1.000
_cell.angle_alpha   90.00
_cell.angle_beta   90.00
_cell.angle_gamma   90.00
#
_symmetry.space_group_name_H-M   'P 1'
#
loop_
_entity.id
_entity.type
_entity.pdbx_description
1 polymer ?
#
loop_
_entity_poly.entity_id
_entity_poly.type
_entity_poly.pdbx_seq_one_letter_code
_entity_poly.pdbx_strand_id
1 'polypeptide(L)'
;MSSDSQEIRRSILSKWHKTLSEYGNLFSSDTVSGTSPPSVFVGSYNYPKVFVGPMVPPIHGDTSLLDNPEKWKGRSLEEIINFRLNLVRGVQKTGIEETEGRYIENLQEITMSEKPTDLDLVFMKNTSANISMDGESAPFGPTGEIKSAKFFGSTSAKPIEKIFYDKDMKAQDAVLKLYNSGIEISKIQKCFSIGMLGKKRKLVPTKWSITATDDIISKSIVKEILENSVIDTCKVFSYEHLGNMFSVILFPHRWIFEMIEGWYSNGVLGFGSDSEDARGIDHPPRIAGAYFAAKLGVSE
;
A
#
# COMPACT_ATOMS: atom_id res chain seq x y z
N MET A 1 8.85 -11.18 -27.75
CA MET A 1 10.27 -10.94 -27.45
C MET A 1 10.30 -10.29 -26.08
N SER A 2 10.64 -11.06 -25.05
CA SER A 2 10.69 -10.59 -23.66
C SER A 2 11.87 -9.62 -23.53
N SER A 3 11.59 -8.33 -23.40
CA SER A 3 12.61 -7.37 -22.97
C SER A 3 13.09 -7.82 -21.59
N ASP A 4 14.39 -7.99 -21.42
CA ASP A 4 14.98 -8.38 -20.14
C ASP A 4 14.47 -7.42 -19.05
N SER A 5 14.07 -7.95 -17.90
CA SER A 5 13.66 -7.18 -16.72
C SER A 5 14.64 -6.04 -16.41
N GLN A 6 15.93 -6.23 -16.72
CA GLN A 6 16.96 -5.19 -16.61
C GLN A 6 16.80 -4.05 -17.63
N GLU A 7 16.43 -4.34 -18.88
CA GLU A 7 16.19 -3.33 -19.91
C GLU A 7 14.96 -2.48 -19.58
N ILE A 8 13.90 -3.10 -19.08
CA ILE A 8 12.71 -2.39 -18.60
C ILE A 8 13.11 -1.44 -17.45
N ARG A 9 13.86 -1.94 -16.46
CA ARG A 9 14.36 -1.12 -15.33
C ARG A 9 15.24 0.04 -15.79
N ARG A 10 16.15 -0.18 -16.73
CA ARG A 10 17.02 0.88 -17.29
C ARG A 10 16.22 1.92 -18.06
N SER A 11 15.25 1.48 -18.87
CA SER A 11 14.35 2.36 -19.61
C SER A 11 13.57 3.27 -18.65
N ILE A 12 13.00 2.70 -17.59
CA ILE A 12 12.30 3.45 -16.54
C ILE A 12 13.21 4.48 -15.87
N LEU A 13 14.43 4.09 -15.45
CA LEU A 13 15.39 5.03 -14.86
C LEU A 13 15.72 6.18 -15.80
N SER A 14 15.95 5.88 -17.08
CA SER A 14 16.28 6.91 -18.07
C SER A 14 15.14 7.89 -18.27
N LYS A 15 13.89 7.40 -18.31
CA LYS A 15 12.70 8.24 -18.41
C LYS A 15 12.48 9.05 -17.14
N TRP A 16 12.66 8.47 -15.96
CA TRP A 16 12.54 9.22 -14.72
C TRP A 16 13.63 10.28 -14.56
N HIS A 17 14.89 9.97 -14.90
CA HIS A 17 15.94 10.99 -14.95
C HIS A 17 15.60 12.11 -15.94
N LYS A 18 14.96 11.77 -17.06
CA LYS A 18 14.42 12.76 -18.00
C LYS A 18 13.30 13.57 -17.36
N THR A 19 12.33 12.95 -16.67
CA THR A 19 11.27 13.65 -15.93
C THR A 19 11.83 14.55 -14.83
N LEU A 20 12.83 14.10 -14.07
CA LEU A 20 13.56 14.92 -13.11
C LEU A 20 14.38 16.02 -13.78
N SER A 21 14.84 15.85 -15.01
CA SER A 21 15.52 16.92 -15.74
C SER A 21 14.53 17.96 -16.27
N GLU A 22 13.34 17.52 -16.71
CA GLU A 22 12.29 18.38 -17.28
C GLU A 22 11.49 19.11 -16.20
N TYR A 23 11.18 18.42 -15.10
CA TYR A 23 10.39 18.91 -13.96
C TYR A 23 11.21 19.02 -12.67
N GLY A 24 12.54 18.98 -12.77
CA GLY A 24 13.46 18.98 -11.62
C GLY A 24 13.19 20.09 -10.64
N ASN A 25 12.92 21.29 -11.14
CA ASN A 25 12.60 22.45 -10.32
C ASN A 25 11.37 22.23 -9.41
N LEU A 26 10.37 21.45 -9.84
CA LEU A 26 9.19 21.12 -9.02
C LEU A 26 9.53 20.07 -7.95
N PHE A 27 10.43 19.14 -8.27
CA PHE A 27 10.84 18.04 -7.40
C PHE A 27 12.10 18.34 -6.55
N SER A 28 12.72 19.49 -6.75
CA SER A 28 13.84 20.01 -5.97
C SER A 28 13.49 21.38 -5.37
N SER A 29 12.21 21.62 -5.14
CA SER A 29 11.68 22.80 -4.47
C SER A 29 11.61 22.57 -2.95
N ASP A 30 11.62 23.65 -2.17
CA ASP A 30 11.28 23.65 -0.74
C ASP A 30 9.76 23.75 -0.51
N THR A 31 8.97 23.82 -1.58
CA THR A 31 7.51 23.88 -1.53
C THR A 31 6.86 22.97 -2.58
N VAL A 32 5.72 22.38 -2.24
CA VAL A 32 4.85 21.66 -3.18
C VAL A 32 3.39 22.01 -2.89
N SER A 33 2.62 22.26 -3.95
CA SER A 33 1.18 22.49 -3.90
C SER A 33 0.51 21.56 -4.92
N GLY A 34 -0.59 20.94 -4.52
CA GLY A 34 -1.35 20.06 -5.39
C GLY A 34 -2.46 19.32 -4.68
N THR A 35 -3.21 18.53 -5.46
CA THR A 35 -4.31 17.72 -4.94
C THR A 35 -3.79 16.33 -4.60
N SER A 36 -3.65 16.03 -3.31
CA SER A 36 -3.26 14.72 -2.81
C SER A 36 -4.38 13.71 -3.02
N PRO A 37 -4.12 12.51 -3.59
CA PRO A 37 -5.05 11.41 -3.40
C PRO A 37 -5.17 11.12 -1.88
N PRO A 38 -6.17 10.34 -1.45
CA PRO A 38 -6.30 9.92 -0.05
C PRO A 38 -5.16 8.98 0.36
N SER A 39 -3.99 9.56 0.57
CA SER A 39 -2.71 8.88 0.46
C SER A 39 -1.76 9.40 1.52
N VAL A 40 -1.36 8.50 2.39
CA VAL A 40 -0.46 8.74 3.50
C VAL A 40 0.56 7.61 3.56
N PHE A 41 1.74 7.92 4.09
CA PHE A 41 2.81 6.95 4.24
C PHE A 41 3.33 6.95 5.68
N VAL A 42 3.54 5.75 6.22
CA VAL A 42 4.19 5.53 7.51
C VAL A 42 5.40 4.62 7.29
N GLY A 43 6.60 5.18 7.48
CA GLY A 43 7.85 4.44 7.32
C GLY A 43 8.14 3.49 8.50
N SER A 44 8.89 2.42 8.24
CA SER A 44 9.38 1.50 9.28
C SER A 44 10.75 1.88 9.86
N TYR A 45 11.48 2.78 9.19
CA TYR A 45 12.81 3.21 9.63
C TYR A 45 12.73 3.94 10.98
N ASN A 46 13.65 3.65 11.91
CA ASN A 46 13.71 4.18 13.28
C ASN A 46 12.55 3.77 14.22
N TYR A 47 11.76 2.75 13.87
CA TYR A 47 10.71 2.23 14.75
C TYR A 47 11.24 2.02 16.19
N PRO A 48 10.54 2.51 17.25
CA PRO A 48 9.14 2.98 17.28
C PRO A 48 8.93 4.48 17.03
N LYS A 49 9.93 5.22 16.52
CA LYS A 49 9.74 6.59 16.02
C LYS A 49 9.76 6.58 14.49
N VAL A 50 8.60 6.79 13.90
CA VAL A 50 8.39 6.61 12.47
C VAL A 50 8.35 7.95 11.75
N PHE A 51 8.63 7.92 10.45
CA PHE A 51 8.33 9.05 9.57
C PHE A 51 6.92 8.88 9.02
N VAL A 52 6.11 9.91 9.16
CA VAL A 52 4.71 9.92 8.74
C VAL A 52 4.36 11.20 7.99
N GLY A 53 3.55 11.07 6.93
CA GLY A 53 2.98 12.24 6.27
C GLY A 53 2.26 11.93 4.96
N PRO A 54 1.78 12.99 4.28
CA PRO A 54 0.97 12.86 3.08
C PRO A 54 1.85 12.64 1.84
N MET A 55 1.20 12.17 0.77
CA MET A 55 1.82 11.98 -0.53
C MET A 55 1.17 12.91 -1.57
N VAL A 56 1.85 14.00 -1.91
CA VAL A 56 1.27 15.11 -2.67
C VAL A 56 1.93 15.23 -4.05
N PRO A 57 1.17 15.18 -5.16
CA PRO A 57 1.72 15.44 -6.47
C PRO A 57 1.73 16.95 -6.77
N PRO A 58 2.67 17.46 -7.60
CA PRO A 58 2.72 18.88 -7.98
C PRO A 58 1.69 19.23 -9.08
N ILE A 59 0.47 18.70 -8.98
CA ILE A 59 -0.64 18.92 -9.91
C ILE A 59 -1.96 19.03 -9.14
N HIS A 60 -2.92 19.77 -9.69
CA HIS A 60 -4.28 19.85 -9.16
C HIS A 60 -5.29 19.09 -10.02
N GLY A 61 -6.38 18.64 -9.40
CA GLY A 61 -7.48 17.95 -10.06
C GLY A 61 -7.70 16.54 -9.51
N ASP A 62 -8.26 15.65 -10.34
CA ASP A 62 -8.49 14.26 -9.93
C ASP A 62 -7.19 13.46 -10.00
N THR A 63 -6.56 13.29 -8.84
CA THR A 63 -5.34 12.51 -8.66
C THR A 63 -5.60 11.13 -8.06
N SER A 64 -6.87 10.69 -7.98
CA SER A 64 -7.27 9.43 -7.33
C SER A 64 -6.52 8.22 -7.88
N LEU A 65 -6.22 8.23 -9.19
CA LEU A 65 -5.52 7.14 -9.86
C LEU A 65 -4.07 7.00 -9.40
N LEU A 66 -3.43 8.05 -8.85
CA LEU A 66 -2.00 7.99 -8.50
C LEU A 66 -1.70 7.05 -7.32
N ASP A 67 -2.69 6.75 -6.48
CA ASP A 67 -2.53 5.85 -5.33
C ASP A 67 -3.78 5.00 -5.07
N ASN A 68 -4.29 4.37 -6.13
CA ASN A 68 -5.40 3.42 -6.09
C ASN A 68 -5.02 2.14 -6.87
N PRO A 69 -4.33 1.18 -6.23
CA PRO A 69 -3.90 -0.07 -6.85
C PRO A 69 -5.02 -0.88 -7.49
N GLU A 70 -6.22 -0.86 -6.90
CA GLU A 70 -7.41 -1.56 -7.39
C GLU A 70 -7.81 -1.10 -8.81
N LYS A 71 -7.48 0.15 -9.18
CA LYS A 71 -7.74 0.75 -10.50
C LYS A 71 -6.57 0.67 -11.49
N TRP A 72 -5.46 0.02 -11.12
CA TRP A 72 -4.28 -0.10 -12.00
C TRP A 72 -4.32 -1.30 -12.94
N LYS A 73 -5.33 -2.18 -12.83
CA LYS A 73 -5.47 -3.30 -13.76
C LYS A 73 -5.52 -2.80 -15.21
N GLY A 74 -4.67 -3.40 -16.06
CA GLY A 74 -4.53 -3.02 -17.47
C GLY A 74 -3.60 -1.84 -17.74
N ARG A 75 -3.05 -1.19 -16.70
CA ARG A 75 -1.98 -0.19 -16.84
C ARG A 75 -0.63 -0.87 -17.07
N SER A 76 0.22 -0.19 -17.81
CA SER A 76 1.62 -0.59 -18.00
C SER A 76 2.44 -0.38 -16.72
N LEU A 77 3.54 -1.13 -16.58
CA LEU A 77 4.48 -0.95 -15.47
C LEU A 77 5.00 0.50 -15.44
N GLU A 78 5.22 1.09 -16.61
CA GLU A 78 5.68 2.48 -16.75
C GLU A 78 4.67 3.48 -16.17
N GLU A 79 3.38 3.34 -16.50
CA GLU A 79 2.32 4.19 -15.94
C GLU A 79 2.26 4.09 -14.42
N ILE A 80 2.31 2.86 -13.88
CA ILE A 80 2.25 2.62 -12.43
C ILE A 80 3.45 3.26 -11.73
N ILE A 81 4.65 3.10 -12.28
CA ILE A 81 5.85 3.71 -11.72
C ILE A 81 5.75 5.23 -11.77
N ASN A 82 5.26 5.80 -12.87
CA ASN A 82 5.04 7.23 -12.97
C ASN A 82 4.01 7.73 -11.93
N PHE A 83 2.94 6.98 -11.67
CA PHE A 83 2.00 7.31 -10.60
C PHE A 83 2.71 7.45 -9.24
N ARG A 84 3.57 6.49 -8.91
CA ARG A 84 4.31 6.46 -7.63
C ARG A 84 5.38 7.53 -7.52
N LEU A 85 6.08 7.81 -8.61
CA LEU A 85 7.19 8.77 -8.62
C LEU A 85 6.72 10.23 -8.58
N ASN A 86 5.52 10.52 -9.08
CA ASN A 86 4.92 11.85 -9.02
C ASN A 86 4.46 12.25 -7.61
N LEU A 87 4.38 11.30 -6.67
CA LEU A 87 3.94 11.57 -5.31
C LEU A 87 5.11 12.01 -4.43
N VAL A 88 5.17 13.31 -4.13
CA VAL A 88 6.15 13.89 -3.20
C VAL A 88 5.73 13.54 -1.78
N ARG A 89 6.63 12.91 -1.04
CA ARG A 89 6.42 12.50 0.35
C ARG A 89 6.85 13.60 1.30
N GLY A 90 5.87 14.20 1.97
CA GLY A 90 6.15 15.00 3.15
C GLY A 90 6.32 14.08 4.35
N VAL A 91 7.40 14.25 5.11
CA VAL A 91 7.65 13.43 6.30
C VAL A 91 7.83 14.29 7.54
N GLN A 92 7.25 13.82 8.64
CA GLN A 92 7.48 14.32 9.99
C GLN A 92 7.80 13.13 10.90
N LYS A 93 8.73 13.30 11.84
CA LYS A 93 9.07 12.26 12.80
C LYS A 93 8.07 12.27 13.96
N THR A 94 7.45 11.12 14.22
CA THR A 94 6.36 10.97 15.21
C THR A 94 6.50 9.64 15.95
N GLY A 95 6.20 9.62 17.25
CA GLY A 95 6.13 8.37 18.01
C GLY A 95 4.90 7.54 17.62
N ILE A 96 4.99 6.21 17.61
CA ILE A 96 3.86 5.37 17.18
C ILE A 96 2.60 5.50 18.05
N GLU A 97 2.74 5.90 19.32
CA GLU A 97 1.61 6.12 20.24
C GLU A 97 0.98 7.51 20.06
N GLU A 98 1.63 8.41 19.32
CA GLU A 98 1.16 9.78 19.08
C GLU A 98 0.14 9.77 17.93
N THR A 99 -1.05 9.22 18.19
CA THR A 99 -2.16 9.15 17.20
C THR A 99 -3.11 10.35 17.25
N GLU A 100 -2.77 11.35 18.05
CA GLU A 100 -3.56 12.56 18.31
C GLU A 100 -2.74 13.81 17.95
N GLY A 101 -3.43 14.95 17.87
CA GLY A 101 -2.82 16.23 17.58
C GLY A 101 -3.02 16.64 16.13
N ARG A 102 -3.07 17.96 15.93
CA ARG A 102 -3.56 18.59 14.70
C ARG A 102 -2.96 18.02 13.41
N TYR A 103 -1.65 17.73 13.40
CA TYR A 103 -1.02 17.18 12.20
C TYR A 103 -1.50 15.76 11.88
N ILE A 104 -1.57 14.86 12.88
CA ILE A 104 -2.04 13.49 12.69
C ILE A 104 -3.54 13.46 12.38
N GLU A 105 -4.33 14.32 13.04
CA GLU A 105 -5.75 14.48 12.75
C GLU A 105 -5.99 14.92 11.30
N ASN A 106 -5.21 15.89 10.78
CA ASN A 106 -5.29 16.28 9.37
C ASN A 106 -4.93 15.12 8.42
N LEU A 107 -3.95 14.29 8.76
CA LEU A 107 -3.63 13.10 7.97
C LEU A 107 -4.75 12.06 8.01
N GLN A 108 -5.39 11.88 9.17
CA GLN A 108 -6.55 11.02 9.32
C GLN A 108 -7.72 11.53 8.48
N GLU A 109 -7.96 12.84 8.44
CA GLU A 109 -8.96 13.51 7.59
C GLU A 109 -8.74 13.22 6.11
N ILE A 110 -7.52 13.43 5.60
CA ILE A 110 -7.19 13.08 4.20
C ILE A 110 -7.37 11.58 3.97
N THR A 111 -6.94 10.76 4.91
CA THR A 111 -7.01 9.31 4.78
C THR A 111 -8.45 8.83 4.73
N MET A 112 -9.39 9.46 5.44
CA MET A 112 -10.82 9.14 5.33
C MET A 112 -11.53 9.82 4.15
N SER A 113 -10.90 10.79 3.48
CA SER A 113 -11.52 11.55 2.40
C SER A 113 -11.95 10.66 1.22
N GLU A 114 -13.15 10.87 0.71
CA GLU A 114 -13.68 10.19 -0.47
C GLU A 114 -13.01 10.67 -1.77
N LYS A 115 -12.51 11.91 -1.77
CA LYS A 115 -11.94 12.58 -2.95
C LYS A 115 -10.52 13.07 -2.68
N PRO A 116 -9.72 13.26 -3.74
CA PRO A 116 -8.46 13.98 -3.63
C PRO A 116 -8.66 15.34 -2.96
N THR A 117 -7.73 15.73 -2.10
CA THR A 117 -7.80 16.93 -1.27
C THR A 117 -6.61 17.84 -1.57
N ASP A 118 -6.82 19.15 -1.67
CA ASP A 118 -5.72 20.08 -1.87
C ASP A 118 -4.84 20.19 -0.62
N LEU A 119 -3.53 20.26 -0.83
CA LEU A 119 -2.51 20.46 0.20
C LEU A 119 -1.42 21.41 -0.30
N ASP A 120 -0.95 22.26 0.60
CA ASP A 120 0.31 22.99 0.43
C ASP A 120 1.32 22.52 1.49
N LEU A 121 2.50 22.08 1.04
CA LEU A 121 3.60 21.70 1.92
C LEU A 121 4.78 22.65 1.71
N VAL A 122 5.41 23.03 2.82
CA VAL A 122 6.70 23.71 2.87
C VAL A 122 7.67 22.80 3.62
N PHE A 123 8.85 22.60 3.08
CA PHE A 123 9.88 21.73 3.59
C PHE A 123 11.00 22.51 4.30
N MET A 124 11.74 21.84 5.17
CA MET A 124 12.91 22.41 5.84
C MET A 124 14.07 22.66 4.86
N LYS A 125 14.17 21.84 3.81
CA LYS A 125 15.13 21.90 2.71
C LYS A 125 14.45 21.37 1.46
N ASN A 126 15.06 21.60 0.30
CA ASN A 126 14.59 21.04 -0.96
C ASN A 126 14.43 19.52 -0.87
N THR A 127 13.38 19.02 -1.51
CA THR A 127 13.09 17.59 -1.55
C THR A 127 14.24 16.81 -2.20
N SER A 128 14.48 15.61 -1.68
CA SER A 128 15.53 14.71 -2.15
C SER A 128 14.93 13.57 -2.95
N ALA A 129 15.41 13.40 -4.18
CA ALA A 129 15.02 12.29 -5.05
C ALA A 129 16.06 11.16 -4.93
N ASN A 130 16.02 10.41 -3.84
CA ASN A 130 16.83 9.20 -3.70
C ASN A 130 15.99 7.99 -4.14
N ILE A 131 16.17 7.56 -5.39
CA ILE A 131 15.59 6.29 -5.84
C ILE A 131 16.57 5.17 -5.48
N SER A 132 16.20 4.38 -4.47
CA SER A 132 16.74 3.04 -4.33
C SER A 132 15.91 2.10 -5.21
N MET A 133 16.47 1.64 -6.32
CA MET A 133 15.95 0.45 -7.01
C MET A 133 16.75 -0.76 -6.53
N ASP A 134 16.50 -1.17 -5.29
CA ASP A 134 17.00 -2.47 -4.78
C ASP A 134 16.28 -3.66 -5.44
N GLY A 135 15.24 -3.38 -6.25
CA GLY A 135 14.45 -4.39 -6.95
C GLY A 135 13.41 -5.07 -6.06
N GLU A 136 13.37 -4.71 -4.77
CA GLU A 136 12.50 -5.32 -3.76
C GLU A 136 11.40 -4.34 -3.29
N SER A 137 11.60 -3.03 -3.45
CA SER A 137 10.61 -2.02 -3.08
C SER A 137 10.08 -1.24 -4.28
N ALA A 138 8.78 -0.92 -4.26
CA ALA A 138 8.16 -0.02 -5.22
C ALA A 138 8.91 1.32 -5.24
N PRO A 139 9.13 1.94 -6.42
CA PRO A 139 9.79 3.23 -6.49
C PRO A 139 8.97 4.27 -5.73
N PHE A 140 9.68 5.19 -5.08
CA PHE A 140 9.06 6.27 -4.34
C PHE A 140 9.47 7.61 -4.94
N GLY A 141 8.52 8.54 -4.96
CA GLY A 141 8.80 9.92 -5.31
C GLY A 141 9.71 10.63 -4.29
N PRO A 142 10.09 11.88 -4.60
CA PRO A 142 10.97 12.69 -3.76
C PRO A 142 10.44 12.83 -2.33
N THR A 143 11.35 13.01 -1.37
CA THR A 143 11.01 13.14 0.05
C THR A 143 11.56 14.43 0.63
N GLY A 144 10.75 15.10 1.45
CA GLY A 144 11.15 16.30 2.19
C GLY A 144 10.61 16.31 3.61
N GLU A 145 11.42 16.77 4.57
CA GLU A 145 10.98 16.98 5.96
C GLU A 145 10.09 18.23 6.03
N ILE A 146 8.88 18.07 6.56
CA ILE A 146 7.87 19.14 6.57
C ILE A 146 8.26 20.20 7.60
N LYS A 147 8.28 21.47 7.15
CA LYS A 147 8.32 22.67 7.99
C LYS A 147 6.93 23.16 8.35
N SER A 148 6.01 23.16 7.37
CA SER A 148 4.60 23.47 7.58
C SER A 148 3.74 22.79 6.53
N ALA A 149 2.54 22.34 6.93
CA ALA A 149 1.56 21.74 6.03
C ALA A 149 0.22 22.44 6.21
N LYS A 150 -0.40 22.84 5.10
CA LYS A 150 -1.74 23.39 5.05
C LYS A 150 -2.65 22.40 4.34
N PHE A 151 -3.67 22.00 5.07
CA PHE A 151 -4.67 21.04 4.63
C PHE A 151 -5.96 21.78 4.32
N PHE A 152 -6.54 21.55 3.15
CA PHE A 152 -7.81 22.14 2.76
C PHE A 152 -8.96 21.18 3.07
N GLY A 153 -10.20 21.70 3.10
CA GLY A 153 -11.37 20.93 3.52
C GLY A 153 -11.60 19.70 2.65
N SER A 154 -11.99 18.60 3.30
CA SER A 154 -12.23 17.31 2.65
C SER A 154 -13.60 16.73 3.06
N THR A 155 -14.08 15.74 2.33
CA THR A 155 -15.35 15.04 2.65
C THR A 155 -15.03 13.58 2.95
N SER A 156 -15.28 13.18 4.20
CA SER A 156 -15.01 11.82 4.66
C SER A 156 -15.98 10.80 4.08
N ALA A 157 -15.47 9.62 3.76
CA ALA A 157 -16.31 8.46 3.48
C ALA A 157 -17.01 8.01 4.77
N LYS A 158 -18.34 8.08 4.81
CA LYS A 158 -19.16 7.79 6.00
C LYS A 158 -18.84 6.46 6.70
N PRO A 159 -18.58 5.33 5.99
CA PRO A 159 -18.22 4.08 6.67
C PRO A 159 -16.91 4.17 7.46
N ILE A 160 -15.92 4.87 6.90
CA ILE A 160 -14.61 5.08 7.54
C ILE A 160 -14.75 6.02 8.73
N GLU A 161 -15.46 7.14 8.55
CA GLU A 161 -15.71 8.12 9.60
C GLU A 161 -16.41 7.48 10.82
N LYS A 162 -17.46 6.70 10.59
CA LYS A 162 -18.18 5.99 11.65
C LYS A 162 -17.27 5.06 12.46
N ILE A 163 -16.39 4.32 11.77
CA ILE A 163 -15.43 3.42 12.42
C ILE A 163 -14.33 4.20 13.14
N PHE A 164 -13.88 5.32 12.58
CA PHE A 164 -12.89 6.17 13.20
C PHE A 164 -13.38 6.77 14.53
N TYR A 165 -14.67 7.14 14.65
CA TYR A 165 -15.22 7.64 15.90
C TYR A 165 -15.63 6.54 16.91
N ASP A 166 -15.76 5.29 16.48
CA ASP A 166 -15.95 4.15 17.39
C ASP A 166 -14.60 3.75 18.03
N LYS A 167 -14.33 4.28 19.22
CA LYS A 167 -13.10 4.01 19.98
C LYS A 167 -13.11 2.65 20.69
N ASP A 168 -14.27 1.98 20.76
CA ASP A 168 -14.44 0.67 21.43
C ASP A 168 -14.39 -0.51 20.47
N MET A 169 -14.31 -0.27 19.16
CA MET A 169 -14.18 -1.35 18.18
C MET A 169 -12.79 -1.97 18.21
N LYS A 170 -12.69 -3.31 18.13
CA LYS A 170 -11.39 -3.97 17.90
C LYS A 170 -10.91 -3.70 16.48
N ALA A 171 -9.59 -3.66 16.26
CA ALA A 171 -9.02 -3.39 14.94
C ALA A 171 -9.47 -4.43 13.90
N GLN A 172 -9.53 -5.71 14.29
CA GLN A 172 -10.02 -6.80 13.45
C GLN A 172 -11.46 -6.56 12.99
N ASP A 173 -12.37 -6.25 13.92
CA ASP A 173 -13.78 -6.00 13.59
C ASP A 173 -13.94 -4.76 12.71
N ALA A 174 -13.11 -3.73 12.92
CA ALA A 174 -13.10 -2.52 12.11
C ALA A 174 -12.68 -2.79 10.66
N VAL A 175 -11.61 -3.56 10.46
CA VAL A 175 -11.14 -3.98 9.13
C VAL A 175 -12.23 -4.76 8.39
N LEU A 176 -12.81 -5.77 9.04
CA LEU A 176 -13.84 -6.61 8.42
C LEU A 176 -15.12 -5.83 8.09
N LYS A 177 -15.54 -4.90 8.97
CA LYS A 177 -16.70 -4.03 8.67
C LYS A 177 -16.45 -3.11 7.49
N LEU A 178 -15.26 -2.53 7.35
CA LEU A 178 -14.91 -1.69 6.20
C LEU A 178 -14.91 -2.50 4.91
N TYR A 179 -14.27 -3.66 4.95
CA TYR A 179 -14.18 -4.59 3.82
C TYR A 179 -15.58 -5.02 3.35
N ASN A 180 -16.43 -5.48 4.27
CA ASN A 180 -17.82 -5.89 3.98
C ASN A 180 -18.71 -4.72 3.56
N SER A 181 -18.30 -3.47 3.81
CA SER A 181 -18.99 -2.26 3.33
C SER A 181 -18.55 -1.83 1.92
N GLY A 182 -17.67 -2.59 1.28
CA GLY A 182 -17.16 -2.31 -0.07
C GLY A 182 -16.06 -1.26 -0.13
N ILE A 183 -15.40 -0.95 0.99
CA ILE A 183 -14.24 -0.06 0.99
C ILE A 183 -13.04 -0.82 0.42
N GLU A 184 -12.36 -0.21 -0.55
CA GLU A 184 -11.15 -0.75 -1.19
C GLU A 184 -10.06 -1.11 -0.15
N ILE A 185 -9.39 -2.24 -0.35
CA ILE A 185 -8.44 -2.80 0.63
C ILE A 185 -7.28 -1.84 0.87
N SER A 186 -6.75 -1.19 -0.17
CA SER A 186 -5.68 -0.20 -0.07
C SER A 186 -6.08 0.99 0.79
N LYS A 187 -7.36 1.37 0.80
CA LYS A 187 -7.91 2.42 1.66
C LYS A 187 -7.95 1.96 3.13
N ILE A 188 -8.40 0.73 3.38
CA ILE A 188 -8.41 0.13 4.72
C ILE A 188 -6.99 0.05 5.29
N GLN A 189 -6.02 -0.40 4.48
CA GLN A 189 -4.60 -0.48 4.84
C GLN A 189 -4.04 0.89 5.24
N LYS A 190 -4.42 1.97 4.55
CA LYS A 190 -4.00 3.35 4.91
C LYS A 190 -4.64 3.81 6.21
N CYS A 191 -5.94 3.57 6.40
CA CYS A 191 -6.63 3.87 7.66
C CYS A 191 -5.99 3.14 8.85
N PHE A 192 -5.66 1.87 8.68
CA PHE A 192 -4.97 1.08 9.69
C PHE A 192 -3.57 1.66 9.98
N SER A 193 -2.82 2.02 8.92
CA SER A 193 -1.45 2.55 9.02
C SER A 193 -1.37 3.85 9.82
N ILE A 194 -2.33 4.77 9.63
CA ILE A 194 -2.37 6.07 10.35
C ILE A 194 -3.10 5.99 11.71
N GLY A 195 -3.28 4.78 12.24
CA GLY A 195 -3.81 4.55 13.58
C GLY A 195 -5.29 4.90 13.73
N MET A 196 -6.11 4.72 12.69
CA MET A 196 -7.55 5.01 12.78
C MET A 196 -8.37 3.86 13.36
N LEU A 197 -7.83 2.64 13.39
CA LEU A 197 -8.60 1.43 13.69
C LEU A 197 -8.19 0.81 15.02
N GLY A 198 -9.17 0.33 15.79
CA GLY A 198 -8.98 -0.38 17.04
C GLY A 198 -9.10 0.46 18.32
N LYS A 199 -9.03 -0.24 19.46
CA LYS A 199 -9.06 0.35 20.82
C LYS A 199 -7.74 1.00 21.23
N LYS A 200 -6.62 0.35 20.91
CA LYS A 200 -5.26 0.81 21.20
C LYS A 200 -4.60 1.21 19.90
N ARG A 201 -4.95 2.40 19.43
CA ARG A 201 -4.53 2.93 18.14
C ARG A 201 -3.05 3.29 18.19
N LYS A 202 -2.33 2.94 17.12
CA LYS A 202 -0.93 3.27 16.92
C LYS A 202 -0.67 3.55 15.44
N LEU A 203 0.32 4.37 15.14
CA LEU A 203 0.87 4.43 13.80
C LEU A 203 1.56 3.10 13.49
N VAL A 204 1.19 2.48 12.37
CA VAL A 204 1.72 1.20 11.92
C VAL A 204 2.42 1.43 10.58
N PRO A 205 3.71 1.04 10.43
CA PRO A 205 4.39 1.10 9.15
C PRO A 205 3.54 0.50 8.03
N THR A 206 3.49 1.18 6.88
CA THR A 206 2.58 0.81 5.78
C THR A 206 2.76 -0.64 5.33
N LYS A 207 4.01 -1.15 5.29
CA LYS A 207 4.29 -2.56 4.97
C LYS A 207 3.59 -3.53 5.93
N TRP A 208 3.60 -3.24 7.23
CA TRP A 208 2.95 -4.10 8.22
C TRP A 208 1.43 -3.96 8.21
N SER A 209 0.94 -2.76 7.89
CA SER A 209 -0.48 -2.48 7.74
C SER A 209 -1.12 -3.29 6.59
N ILE A 210 -0.40 -3.40 5.46
CA ILE A 210 -0.76 -4.26 4.33
C ILE A 210 -0.93 -5.70 4.82
N THR A 211 0.15 -6.28 5.36
CA THR A 211 0.15 -7.66 5.87
C THR A 211 -0.93 -7.92 6.91
N ALA A 212 -1.12 -7.01 7.88
CA ALA A 212 -2.12 -7.20 8.93
C ALA A 212 -3.55 -7.15 8.37
N THR A 213 -3.83 -6.27 7.41
CA THR A 213 -5.14 -6.17 6.77
C THR A 213 -5.44 -7.43 5.96
N ASP A 214 -4.49 -7.87 5.14
CA ASP A 214 -4.64 -9.07 4.30
C ASP A 214 -4.83 -10.33 5.15
N ASP A 215 -4.09 -10.46 6.25
CA ASP A 215 -4.23 -11.58 7.20
C ASP A 215 -5.60 -11.58 7.89
N ILE A 216 -6.08 -10.41 8.35
CA ILE A 216 -7.39 -10.29 9.01
C ILE A 216 -8.52 -10.70 8.06
N ILE A 217 -8.51 -10.17 6.83
CA ILE A 217 -9.57 -10.42 5.84
C ILE A 217 -9.52 -11.89 5.39
N SER A 218 -8.36 -12.38 4.97
CA SER A 218 -8.22 -13.76 4.50
C SER A 218 -8.62 -14.79 5.58
N LYS A 219 -8.26 -14.57 6.85
CA LYS A 219 -8.71 -15.45 7.96
C LYS A 219 -10.23 -15.43 8.16
N SER A 220 -10.91 -14.34 7.85
CA SER A 220 -12.37 -14.29 7.89
C SER A 220 -12.96 -15.11 6.75
N ILE A 221 -12.49 -14.88 5.52
CA ILE A 221 -12.99 -15.57 4.32
C ILE A 221 -12.72 -17.08 4.40
N VAL A 222 -11.54 -17.50 4.87
CA VAL A 222 -11.22 -18.92 5.05
C VAL A 222 -12.22 -19.64 5.98
N LYS A 223 -12.73 -18.96 7.03
CA LYS A 223 -13.76 -19.56 7.89
C LYS A 223 -15.05 -19.81 7.14
N GLU A 224 -15.44 -18.91 6.24
CA GLU A 224 -16.61 -19.07 5.36
C GLU A 224 -16.37 -20.18 4.33
N ILE A 225 -15.17 -20.27 3.76
CA ILE A 225 -14.79 -21.35 2.83
C ILE A 225 -14.91 -22.73 3.48
N LEU A 226 -14.55 -22.87 4.77
CA LEU A 226 -14.67 -24.14 5.49
C LEU A 226 -16.12 -24.64 5.63
N GLU A 227 -17.11 -23.77 5.48
CA GLU A 227 -18.54 -24.09 5.51
C GLU A 227 -19.09 -24.46 4.12
N ASN A 228 -18.36 -24.19 3.05
CA ASN A 228 -18.75 -24.50 1.68
C ASN A 228 -18.55 -25.98 1.32
N SER A 229 -19.26 -26.44 0.30
CA SER A 229 -19.04 -27.76 -0.29
C SER A 229 -17.69 -27.82 -1.02
N VAL A 230 -16.96 -28.91 -0.84
CA VAL A 230 -15.69 -29.17 -1.55
C VAL A 230 -15.95 -29.30 -3.05
N ILE A 231 -15.04 -28.77 -3.87
CA ILE A 231 -15.05 -28.95 -5.33
C ILE A 231 -14.82 -30.43 -5.70
N ASP A 232 -15.39 -30.87 -6.80
CA ASP A 232 -15.31 -32.26 -7.28
C ASP A 232 -14.07 -32.52 -8.16
N THR A 233 -13.46 -31.46 -8.69
CA THR A 233 -12.42 -31.52 -9.72
C THR A 233 -11.32 -30.50 -9.46
N CYS A 234 -10.11 -30.82 -9.90
CA CYS A 234 -9.01 -29.86 -9.89
C CYS A 234 -9.25 -28.77 -10.93
N LYS A 235 -9.01 -27.52 -10.56
CA LYS A 235 -9.10 -26.36 -11.46
C LYS A 235 -7.74 -25.68 -11.54
N VAL A 236 -7.32 -25.33 -12.75
CA VAL A 236 -6.03 -24.66 -12.99
C VAL A 236 -6.31 -23.33 -13.66
N PHE A 237 -5.77 -22.27 -13.07
CA PHE A 237 -5.84 -20.91 -13.59
C PHE A 237 -4.43 -20.41 -13.81
N SER A 238 -4.26 -19.60 -14.85
CA SER A 238 -3.01 -18.89 -15.11
C SER A 238 -3.31 -17.43 -15.40
N TYR A 239 -2.40 -16.57 -14.97
CA TYR A 239 -2.50 -15.14 -15.22
C TYR A 239 -1.10 -14.56 -15.39
N GLU A 240 -0.92 -13.70 -16.38
CA GLU A 240 0.33 -12.99 -16.61
C GLU A 240 0.08 -11.49 -16.45
N HIS A 241 0.88 -10.84 -15.60
CA HIS A 241 0.75 -9.41 -15.37
C HIS A 241 2.08 -8.77 -14.99
N LEU A 242 2.45 -7.69 -15.69
CA LEU A 242 3.66 -6.90 -15.44
C LEU A 242 4.94 -7.76 -15.40
N GLY A 243 5.00 -8.80 -16.24
CA GLY A 243 6.13 -9.74 -16.30
C GLY A 243 6.14 -10.81 -15.20
N ASN A 244 5.12 -10.85 -14.34
CA ASN A 244 4.91 -11.92 -13.37
C ASN A 244 3.94 -12.94 -13.95
N MET A 245 4.22 -14.22 -13.69
CA MET A 245 3.35 -15.34 -14.05
C MET A 245 2.79 -15.96 -12.77
N PHE A 246 1.48 -16.03 -12.69
CA PHE A 246 0.75 -16.65 -11.59
C PHE A 246 0.10 -17.93 -12.10
N SER A 247 0.22 -19.01 -11.32
CA SER A 247 -0.49 -20.26 -11.54
C SER A 247 -1.22 -20.64 -10.25
N VAL A 248 -2.53 -20.74 -10.31
CA VAL A 248 -3.37 -21.11 -9.16
C VAL A 248 -4.01 -22.46 -9.45
N ILE A 249 -3.74 -23.42 -8.56
CA ILE A 249 -4.25 -24.79 -8.66
C ILE A 249 -5.17 -25.02 -7.47
N LEU A 250 -6.46 -25.20 -7.74
CA LEU A 250 -7.44 -25.59 -6.73
C LEU A 250 -7.63 -27.10 -6.80
N PHE A 251 -7.57 -27.79 -5.67
CA PHE A 251 -7.79 -29.23 -5.56
C PHE A 251 -8.94 -29.56 -4.59
N PRO A 252 -9.61 -30.73 -4.73
CA PRO A 252 -10.69 -31.17 -3.85
C PRO A 252 -10.28 -31.35 -2.37
N HIS A 253 -10.26 -30.27 -1.61
CA HIS A 253 -10.02 -30.27 -0.17
C HIS A 253 -10.74 -29.09 0.50
N ARG A 254 -10.97 -29.16 1.82
CA ARG A 254 -11.68 -28.09 2.56
C ARG A 254 -10.87 -26.80 2.64
N TRP A 255 -9.64 -26.88 3.15
CA TRP A 255 -8.67 -25.80 3.09
C TRP A 255 -7.26 -26.33 3.32
N ILE A 256 -6.42 -26.16 2.32
CA ILE A 256 -4.95 -26.22 2.39
C ILE A 256 -4.49 -25.14 1.43
N PHE A 257 -3.53 -24.32 1.85
CA PHE A 257 -2.96 -23.28 1.01
C PHE A 257 -1.45 -23.45 0.99
N GLU A 258 -0.87 -23.46 -0.21
CA GLU A 258 0.57 -23.42 -0.43
C GLU A 258 0.86 -22.35 -1.47
N MET A 259 1.86 -21.52 -1.18
CA MET A 259 2.40 -20.56 -2.14
C MET A 259 3.87 -20.82 -2.32
N ILE A 260 4.28 -20.89 -3.59
CA ILE A 260 5.69 -20.97 -4.00
C ILE A 260 5.97 -19.73 -4.82
N GLU A 261 6.97 -18.96 -4.41
CA GLU A 261 7.43 -17.77 -5.11
C GLU A 261 8.84 -18.02 -5.66
N GLY A 262 9.04 -17.74 -6.94
CA GLY A 262 10.35 -17.69 -7.57
C GLY A 262 10.61 -16.28 -8.06
N TRP A 263 11.75 -15.70 -7.69
CA TRP A 263 12.13 -14.36 -8.11
C TRP A 263 13.56 -14.32 -8.63
N TYR A 264 13.79 -13.46 -9.61
CA TYR A 264 15.11 -13.25 -10.19
C TYR A 264 15.66 -11.90 -9.74
N SER A 265 16.80 -11.91 -9.05
CA SER A 265 17.47 -10.70 -8.59
C SER A 265 18.98 -10.80 -8.82
N ASN A 266 19.55 -9.79 -9.49
CA ASN A 266 21.00 -9.64 -9.68
C ASN A 266 21.72 -10.89 -10.22
N GLY A 267 21.12 -11.59 -11.19
CA GLY A 267 21.73 -12.79 -11.76
C GLY A 267 21.38 -14.10 -11.03
N VAL A 268 20.72 -14.01 -9.87
CA VAL A 268 20.41 -15.14 -9.00
C VAL A 268 18.91 -15.43 -9.00
N LEU A 269 18.56 -16.70 -9.15
CA LEU A 269 17.19 -17.18 -9.01
C LEU A 269 16.99 -17.62 -7.56
N GLY A 270 16.08 -16.94 -6.86
CA GLY A 270 15.63 -17.29 -5.51
C GLY A 270 14.29 -18.04 -5.55
N PHE A 271 14.08 -18.87 -4.53
CA PHE A 271 12.82 -19.56 -4.30
C PHE A 271 12.45 -19.50 -2.83
N GLY A 272 11.15 -19.42 -2.57
CA GLY A 272 10.60 -19.55 -1.23
C GLY A 272 9.22 -20.20 -1.31
N SER A 273 8.83 -20.86 -0.22
CA SER A 273 7.50 -21.43 -0.10
C SER A 273 7.02 -21.39 1.34
N ASP A 274 5.71 -21.23 1.48
CA ASP A 274 4.98 -21.29 2.75
C ASP A 274 3.66 -22.03 2.53
N SER A 275 3.23 -22.77 3.55
CA SER A 275 2.00 -23.54 3.49
C SER A 275 1.24 -23.50 4.81
N GLU A 276 -0.08 -23.63 4.74
CA GLU A 276 -0.94 -23.82 5.91
C GLU A 276 -2.07 -24.82 5.65
N ASP A 277 -2.67 -25.30 6.75
CA ASP A 277 -3.97 -25.97 6.73
C ASP A 277 -5.04 -25.12 7.42
N ALA A 278 -6.22 -25.70 7.68
CA ALA A 278 -7.34 -25.02 8.32
C ALA A 278 -7.05 -24.41 9.72
N ARG A 279 -5.93 -24.79 10.36
CA ARG A 279 -5.46 -24.21 11.64
C ARG A 279 -4.71 -22.89 11.43
N GLY A 280 -4.36 -22.56 10.19
CA GLY A 280 -3.53 -21.43 9.81
C GLY A 280 -2.03 -21.76 9.83
N ILE A 281 -1.22 -20.83 9.34
CA ILE A 281 0.24 -20.96 9.37
C ILE A 281 0.79 -21.03 10.81
N ASP A 282 1.76 -21.91 11.05
CA ASP A 282 2.35 -22.16 12.38
C ASP A 282 3.75 -21.53 12.57
N HIS A 283 4.25 -20.82 11.56
CA HIS A 283 5.51 -20.10 11.59
C HIS A 283 5.40 -18.73 10.89
N PRO A 284 6.34 -17.80 11.14
CA PRO A 284 6.45 -16.59 10.32
C PRO A 284 6.70 -16.96 8.85
N PRO A 285 5.92 -16.43 7.88
CA PRO A 285 6.08 -16.74 6.47
C PRO A 285 7.48 -16.39 5.95
N ARG A 286 8.12 -17.32 5.25
CA ARG A 286 9.43 -17.15 4.59
C ARG A 286 9.36 -16.22 3.38
N ILE A 287 8.24 -16.25 2.63
CA ILE A 287 7.96 -15.31 1.52
C ILE A 287 7.19 -14.07 2.02
N ALA A 288 7.17 -13.85 3.34
CA ALA A 288 6.72 -12.63 4.00
C ALA A 288 5.35 -12.12 3.51
N GLY A 289 5.28 -10.89 2.98
CA GLY A 289 4.04 -10.26 2.57
C GLY A 289 3.36 -10.93 1.37
N ALA A 290 4.14 -11.58 0.50
CA ALA A 290 3.61 -12.24 -0.70
C ALA A 290 2.62 -13.36 -0.33
N TYR A 291 2.92 -14.11 0.74
CA TYR A 291 2.05 -15.13 1.31
C TYR A 291 0.65 -14.60 1.61
N PHE A 292 0.56 -13.50 2.36
CA PHE A 292 -0.74 -12.94 2.79
C PHE A 292 -1.51 -12.34 1.62
N ALA A 293 -0.82 -11.65 0.71
CA ALA A 293 -1.43 -11.08 -0.48
C ALA A 293 -2.03 -12.17 -1.40
N ALA A 294 -1.29 -13.26 -1.63
CA ALA A 294 -1.78 -14.37 -2.45
C ALA A 294 -2.91 -15.14 -1.76
N LYS A 295 -2.80 -15.38 -0.44
CA LYS A 295 -3.84 -16.05 0.33
C LYS A 295 -5.15 -15.28 0.25
N LEU A 296 -5.11 -13.96 0.43
CA LEU A 296 -6.26 -13.09 0.28
C LEU A 296 -6.86 -13.21 -1.13
N GLY A 297 -6.03 -13.02 -2.17
CA GLY A 297 -6.52 -13.05 -3.56
C GLY A 297 -7.02 -14.41 -4.05
N VAL A 298 -6.63 -15.52 -3.42
CA VAL A 298 -7.18 -16.86 -3.70
C VAL A 298 -8.44 -17.14 -2.88
N SER A 299 -8.58 -16.50 -1.71
CA SER A 299 -9.74 -16.69 -0.84
C SER A 299 -10.97 -15.87 -1.28
N GLU A 300 -10.76 -14.70 -1.89
CA GLU A 300 -11.83 -13.83 -2.43
C GLU A 300 -12.53 -14.42 -3.68
#